data_AF-A0A2E4EBR7-F1
#
_entry.id   AF-A0A2E4EBR7-F1
#
_cell.length_a   1.000
_cell.length_b   1.000
_cell.length_c   1.000
_cell.angle_alpha   90.00
_cell.angle_beta   90.00
_cell.angle_gamma   90.00
#
_symmetry.space_group_name_H-M   'P 1'
#
loop_
_entity.id
_entity.type
_entity.pdbx_description
1 polymer ?
#
loop_
_entity_poly.entity_id
_entity_poly.type
_entity_poly.pdbx_seq_one_letter_code
_entity_poly.pdbx_strand_id
1 'polypeptide(L)'
;MATGALALFAINFSYAAQFSLDDSVESFRKSAVAECSKENIPALQSICATNAGRMYRLYDSIKLSKSGKAVIQACMTGAKRTPNPFYSLLVCVNTRNTIANENPFPGLSAIMNEKPNMLDYWSSKCNGQQSRSCMSSFEADFSAFWSLYQSLNGKEENSPAAQRFLKCLPLDEVPSKWNFGLVNNCVRKAK
;
A
#
# COMPACT_ATOMS: atom_id res chain seq x y z
N MET A 1 -24.76 -4.41 -41.90
CA MET A 1 -25.75 -5.09 -41.03
C MET A 1 -24.93 -6.01 -40.12
N ALA A 2 -24.55 -5.60 -38.89
CA ALA A 2 -25.30 -5.82 -37.64
C ALA A 2 -25.78 -7.28 -37.54
N THR A 3 -25.40 -8.15 -36.61
CA THR A 3 -25.12 -8.08 -35.15
C THR A 3 -24.64 -9.49 -34.77
N GLY A 4 -23.69 -9.79 -33.87
CA GLY A 4 -23.49 -9.28 -32.52
C GLY A 4 -23.85 -10.38 -31.51
N ALA A 5 -22.87 -11.01 -30.87
CA ALA A 5 -23.02 -11.70 -29.58
C ALA A 5 -21.63 -12.01 -28.98
N LEU A 6 -20.90 -10.95 -28.60
CA LEU A 6 -19.81 -11.08 -27.62
C LEU A 6 -20.49 -11.24 -26.26
N ALA A 7 -20.54 -12.48 -25.77
CA ALA A 7 -20.93 -12.79 -24.41
C ALA A 7 -19.84 -12.21 -23.47
N LEU A 8 -20.08 -11.00 -22.99
CA LEU A 8 -19.36 -10.44 -21.84
C LEU A 8 -19.70 -11.32 -20.64
N PHE A 9 -18.71 -12.07 -20.17
CA PHE A 9 -18.72 -12.65 -18.83
C PHE A 9 -18.81 -11.50 -17.82
N ALA A 10 -20.03 -11.15 -17.43
CA ALA A 10 -20.28 -10.41 -16.22
C ALA A 10 -19.88 -11.34 -15.05
N ILE A 11 -18.64 -11.20 -14.59
CA ILE A 11 -18.22 -11.78 -13.33
C ILE A 11 -19.00 -11.01 -12.26
N ASN A 12 -20.17 -11.54 -11.89
CA ASN A 12 -20.91 -11.14 -10.71
C ASN A 12 -20.02 -11.43 -9.49
N PHE A 13 -19.21 -10.46 -9.10
CA PHE A 13 -18.59 -10.40 -7.78
C PHE A 13 -19.69 -10.08 -6.75
N SER A 14 -20.58 -11.04 -6.53
CA SER A 14 -21.57 -11.01 -5.46
C SER A 14 -20.96 -11.54 -4.17
N TYR A 15 -19.96 -10.84 -3.62
CA TYR A 15 -19.51 -11.05 -2.23
C TYR A 15 -19.06 -9.72 -1.60
N ALA A 16 -19.93 -8.72 -1.63
CA ALA A 16 -19.85 -7.63 -0.66
C ALA A 16 -20.63 -8.05 0.59
N ALA A 17 -20.09 -8.99 1.37
CA ALA A 17 -20.39 -8.95 2.79
C ALA A 17 -19.93 -7.56 3.26
N GLN A 18 -20.89 -6.70 3.60
CA GLN A 18 -20.66 -5.34 4.09
C GLN A 18 -20.02 -5.47 5.48
N PHE A 19 -18.74 -5.76 5.48
CA PHE A 19 -17.88 -5.82 6.64
C PHE A 19 -17.60 -4.39 7.09
N SER A 20 -18.57 -3.73 7.71
CA SER A 20 -18.36 -2.40 8.30
C SER A 20 -17.45 -2.48 9.52
N LEU A 21 -16.76 -1.39 9.79
CA LEU A 21 -15.97 -1.12 10.99
C LEU A 21 -16.60 0.13 11.60
N ASP A 22 -16.74 0.21 12.93
CA ASP A 22 -17.19 1.43 13.59
C ASP A 22 -16.13 2.52 13.35
N ASP A 23 -16.46 3.50 12.51
CA ASP A 23 -15.60 4.61 12.11
C ASP A 23 -15.91 5.91 12.86
N SER A 24 -16.67 5.85 13.96
CA SER A 24 -17.00 7.01 14.78
C SER A 24 -15.74 7.68 15.38
N VAL A 25 -15.87 8.97 15.71
CA VAL A 25 -14.81 9.73 16.40
C VAL A 25 -14.41 9.06 17.71
N GLU A 26 -15.35 8.43 18.42
CA GLU A 26 -15.06 7.73 19.67
C GLU A 26 -14.30 6.42 19.43
N SER A 27 -14.64 5.66 18.37
CA SER A 27 -13.84 4.50 17.93
C SER A 27 -12.42 4.92 17.56
N PHE A 28 -12.25 6.04 16.84
CA PHE A 28 -10.94 6.61 16.54
C PHE A 28 -10.19 6.94 17.82
N ARG A 29 -10.82 7.67 18.76
CA ARG A 29 -10.18 8.08 20.01
C ARG A 29 -9.69 6.86 20.80
N LYS A 30 -10.52 5.84 20.96
CA LYS A 30 -10.17 4.61 21.67
C LYS A 30 -9.03 3.85 20.98
N SER A 31 -9.11 3.68 19.67
CA SER A 31 -8.08 2.96 18.89
C SER A 31 -6.73 3.69 18.89
N ALA A 32 -6.72 5.02 18.77
CA ALA A 32 -5.52 5.84 18.82
C ALA A 32 -4.87 5.84 20.20
N VAL A 33 -5.68 5.97 21.27
CA VAL A 33 -5.16 5.87 22.65
C VAL A 33 -4.54 4.50 22.90
N ALA A 34 -5.22 3.42 22.51
CA ALA A 34 -4.72 2.05 22.69
C ALA A 34 -3.41 1.79 21.94
N GLU A 35 -3.21 2.41 20.78
CA GLU A 35 -1.94 2.29 20.06
C GLU A 35 -0.85 3.15 20.67
N CYS A 36 -1.12 4.43 20.86
CA CYS A 36 -0.11 5.40 21.27
C CYS A 36 0.34 5.20 22.71
N SER A 37 -0.49 4.60 23.58
CA SER A 37 -0.09 4.25 24.94
C SER A 37 1.00 3.17 25.02
N LYS A 38 1.30 2.48 23.91
CA LYS A 38 2.39 1.50 23.83
C LYS A 38 3.77 2.16 23.82
N GLU A 39 3.83 3.45 23.48
CA GLU A 39 5.08 4.22 23.54
C GLU A 39 5.43 4.52 25.00
N ASN A 40 6.65 4.19 25.42
CA ASN A 40 7.10 4.39 26.81
C ASN A 40 7.64 5.81 27.07
N ILE A 41 7.73 6.64 26.05
CA ILE A 41 8.27 7.99 26.12
C ILE A 41 7.14 9.00 25.84
N PRO A 42 6.82 9.94 26.75
CA PRO A 42 5.72 10.89 26.56
C PRO A 42 5.79 11.71 25.27
N ALA A 43 7.01 12.06 24.82
CA ALA A 43 7.21 12.74 23.55
C ALA A 43 6.80 11.86 22.35
N LEU A 44 7.12 10.56 22.37
CA LEU A 44 6.73 9.63 21.31
C LEU A 44 5.22 9.35 21.33
N GLN A 45 4.61 9.27 22.52
CA GLN A 45 3.14 9.20 22.66
C GLN A 45 2.45 10.40 21.99
N SER A 46 2.96 11.61 22.23
CA SER A 46 2.43 12.84 21.63
C SER A 46 2.59 12.87 20.10
N ILE A 47 3.74 12.43 19.59
CA ILE A 47 4.00 12.30 18.15
C ILE A 47 3.04 11.28 17.53
N CYS A 48 2.86 10.12 18.17
CA CYS A 48 1.91 9.10 17.74
C CYS A 48 0.48 9.67 17.66
N ALA A 49 0.01 10.34 18.71
CA ALA A 49 -1.33 10.93 18.74
C ALA A 49 -1.53 11.99 17.65
N THR A 50 -0.52 12.82 17.41
CA THR A 50 -0.53 13.83 16.33
C THR A 50 -0.64 13.17 14.96
N ASN A 51 0.14 12.11 14.72
CA ASN A 51 0.09 11.35 13.48
C ASN A 51 -1.25 10.63 13.30
N ALA A 52 -1.79 10.01 14.35
CA ALA A 52 -3.11 9.38 14.36
C ALA A 52 -4.21 10.38 13.96
N GLY A 53 -4.17 11.59 14.51
CA GLY A 53 -5.10 12.67 14.15
C GLY A 53 -4.99 13.09 12.67
N ARG A 54 -3.78 13.17 12.12
CA ARG A 54 -3.58 13.44 10.68
C ARG A 54 -4.16 12.32 9.81
N MET A 55 -3.91 11.06 10.16
CA MET A 55 -4.44 9.91 9.42
C MET A 55 -5.98 9.87 9.45
N TYR A 56 -6.58 10.16 10.61
CA TYR A 56 -8.03 10.23 10.74
C TYR A 56 -8.65 11.34 9.88
N ARG A 57 -8.07 12.55 9.87
CA ARG A 57 -8.57 13.66 9.02
C ARG A 57 -8.56 13.29 7.54
N LEU A 58 -7.51 12.59 7.10
CA LEU A 58 -7.43 12.09 5.73
C LEU A 58 -8.52 11.04 5.46
N TYR A 59 -8.66 10.05 6.33
CA TYR A 59 -9.72 9.04 6.21
C TYR A 59 -11.10 9.71 6.10
N ASP A 60 -11.39 10.66 7.00
CA ASP A 60 -12.67 11.36 7.05
C ASP A 60 -12.94 12.19 5.79
N SER A 61 -11.90 12.82 5.22
CA SER A 61 -12.05 13.61 3.99
C SER A 61 -12.30 12.76 2.74
N ILE A 62 -11.80 11.51 2.70
CA ILE A 62 -11.94 10.65 1.52
C ILE A 62 -13.08 9.63 1.63
N LYS A 63 -13.59 9.31 2.83
CA LYS A 63 -14.50 8.17 3.06
C LYS A 63 -15.81 8.21 2.29
N LEU A 64 -16.26 9.40 1.90
CA LEU A 64 -17.49 9.58 1.13
C LEU A 64 -17.25 9.52 -0.40
N SER A 65 -16.02 9.73 -0.86
CA SER A 65 -15.65 9.74 -2.28
C SER A 65 -15.60 8.33 -2.88
N LYS A 66 -15.88 8.19 -4.19
CA LYS A 66 -15.82 6.89 -4.88
C LYS A 66 -14.42 6.27 -4.84
N SER A 67 -13.39 7.07 -5.08
CA SER A 67 -11.98 6.65 -5.01
C SER A 67 -11.56 6.31 -3.58
N GLY A 68 -11.93 7.13 -2.59
CA GLY A 68 -11.64 6.86 -1.19
C GLY A 68 -12.30 5.59 -0.67
N LYS A 69 -13.55 5.31 -1.06
CA LYS A 69 -14.22 4.04 -0.74
C LYS A 69 -13.47 2.82 -1.27
N ALA A 70 -12.90 2.89 -2.47
CA ALA A 70 -12.10 1.80 -3.03
C ALA A 70 -10.80 1.57 -2.24
N VAL A 71 -10.12 2.64 -1.84
CA VAL A 71 -8.91 2.58 -1.00
C VAL A 71 -9.23 1.97 0.37
N ILE A 72 -10.29 2.46 1.03
CA ILE A 72 -10.75 1.96 2.33
C ILE A 72 -11.10 0.47 2.23
N GLN A 73 -11.83 0.05 1.20
CA GLN A 73 -12.21 -1.34 1.01
C GLN A 73 -10.99 -2.26 0.87
N ALA A 74 -9.98 -1.83 0.10
CA ALA A 74 -8.75 -2.61 -0.08
C ALA A 74 -7.93 -2.72 1.22
N CYS A 75 -8.00 -1.71 2.09
CA CYS A 75 -7.37 -1.75 3.41
C CYS A 75 -8.15 -2.55 4.46
N MET A 76 -9.46 -2.68 4.29
CA MET A 76 -10.38 -3.26 5.27
C MET A 76 -10.02 -4.71 5.65
N THR A 77 -9.70 -5.53 4.64
CA THR A 77 -9.39 -6.96 4.85
C THR A 77 -8.13 -7.16 5.70
N GLY A 78 -7.10 -6.35 5.48
CA GLY A 78 -5.86 -6.40 6.27
C GLY A 78 -6.07 -5.85 7.68
N ALA A 79 -6.76 -4.72 7.79
CA ALA A 79 -7.04 -4.05 9.06
C ALA A 79 -7.80 -4.97 10.04
N LYS A 80 -8.80 -5.72 9.57
CA LYS A 80 -9.59 -6.63 10.43
C LYS A 80 -8.80 -7.80 11.01
N ARG A 81 -7.61 -8.10 10.48
CA ARG A 81 -6.72 -9.16 10.99
C ARG A 81 -5.83 -8.69 12.14
N THR A 82 -5.91 -7.41 12.53
CA THR A 82 -5.05 -6.85 13.58
C THR A 82 -5.81 -6.68 14.91
N PRO A 83 -5.10 -6.60 16.05
CA PRO A 83 -5.72 -6.33 17.35
C PRO A 83 -6.32 -4.93 17.47
N ASN A 84 -5.92 -4.00 16.60
CA ASN A 84 -6.40 -2.62 16.58
C ASN A 84 -6.87 -2.26 15.16
N PRO A 85 -8.05 -2.75 14.74
CA PRO A 85 -8.46 -2.71 13.35
C PRO A 85 -8.63 -1.30 12.81
N PHE A 86 -9.22 -0.39 13.59
CA PHE A 86 -9.47 0.96 13.08
C PHE A 86 -8.18 1.76 12.92
N TYR A 87 -7.27 1.70 13.89
CA TYR A 87 -5.95 2.32 13.74
C TYR A 87 -5.17 1.74 12.55
N SER A 88 -5.24 0.42 12.36
CA SER A 88 -4.59 -0.25 11.21
C SER A 88 -5.19 0.16 9.87
N LEU A 89 -6.51 0.38 9.83
CA LEU A 89 -7.19 0.95 8.66
C LEU A 89 -6.67 2.36 8.36
N LEU A 90 -6.56 3.23 9.37
CA LEU A 90 -6.04 4.59 9.21
C LEU A 90 -4.61 4.60 8.68
N VAL A 91 -3.74 3.73 9.21
CA VAL A 91 -2.37 3.56 8.72
C VAL A 91 -2.37 3.14 7.25
N CYS A 92 -3.13 2.10 6.90
CA CYS A 92 -3.19 1.63 5.52
C CYS A 92 -3.72 2.69 4.55
N VAL A 93 -4.78 3.40 4.92
CA VAL A 93 -5.37 4.48 4.11
C VAL A 93 -4.37 5.63 3.95
N ASN A 94 -3.70 6.04 5.03
CA ASN A 94 -2.68 7.07 4.97
C ASN A 94 -1.51 6.66 4.06
N THR A 95 -0.99 5.45 4.23
CA THR A 95 0.06 4.90 3.37
C THR A 95 -0.39 4.91 1.90
N ARG A 96 -1.57 4.37 1.58
CA ARG A 96 -2.11 4.34 0.21
C ARG A 96 -2.37 5.73 -0.38
N ASN A 97 -2.77 6.70 0.43
CA ASN A 97 -3.00 8.05 -0.04
C ASN A 97 -1.69 8.82 -0.23
N THR A 98 -0.69 8.64 0.63
CA THR A 98 0.68 9.14 0.40
C THR A 98 1.22 8.54 -0.90
N ILE A 99 1.03 7.24 -1.12
CA ILE A 99 1.37 6.58 -2.39
C ILE A 99 0.66 7.24 -3.59
N ALA A 100 -0.62 7.60 -3.46
CA ALA A 100 -1.40 8.19 -4.55
C ALA A 100 -1.06 9.66 -4.83
N ASN A 101 -0.78 10.45 -3.79
CA ASN A 101 -0.52 11.89 -3.88
C ASN A 101 0.95 12.23 -4.15
N GLU A 102 1.89 11.39 -3.72
CA GLU A 102 3.33 11.55 -3.97
C GLU A 102 3.80 10.62 -5.09
N ASN A 103 2.87 10.20 -5.96
CA ASN A 103 3.16 9.24 -7.00
C ASN A 103 3.88 9.92 -8.17
N PRO A 104 5.17 9.64 -8.41
CA PRO A 104 5.87 10.17 -9.57
C PRO A 104 5.16 9.81 -10.88
N PHE A 105 4.63 8.59 -10.99
CA PHE A 105 3.97 8.08 -12.18
C PHE A 105 2.63 7.43 -11.83
N PRO A 106 1.48 8.07 -12.10
CA PRO A 106 0.14 7.56 -11.77
C PRO A 106 -0.11 6.09 -12.11
N GLY A 107 0.43 5.59 -13.24
CA GLY A 107 0.30 4.20 -13.68
C GLY A 107 1.00 3.16 -12.80
N LEU A 108 1.96 3.57 -11.97
CA LEU A 108 2.73 2.69 -11.09
C LEU A 108 2.24 2.69 -9.63
N SER A 109 1.22 3.52 -9.29
CA SER A 109 0.59 3.52 -7.96
C SER A 109 0.03 2.15 -7.57
N ALA A 110 -0.41 1.39 -8.56
CA ALA A 110 -1.03 0.07 -8.37
C ALA A 110 -0.06 -0.97 -7.79
N ILE A 111 1.26 -0.81 -7.99
CA ILE A 111 2.28 -1.73 -7.44
C ILE A 111 2.14 -1.84 -5.92
N MET A 112 1.85 -0.74 -5.24
CA MET A 112 1.73 -0.76 -3.78
C MET A 112 0.48 -1.46 -3.29
N ASN A 113 -0.58 -1.47 -4.13
CA ASN A 113 -1.81 -2.17 -3.80
C ASN A 113 -1.63 -3.69 -3.86
N GLU A 114 -0.59 -4.16 -4.54
CA GLU A 114 -0.20 -5.57 -4.64
C GLU A 114 0.61 -6.08 -3.44
N LYS A 115 1.00 -5.22 -2.48
CA LYS A 115 1.81 -5.64 -1.32
C LYS A 115 1.24 -6.86 -0.56
N PRO A 116 -0.08 -6.98 -0.30
CA PRO A 116 -0.64 -8.20 0.28
C PRO A 116 -0.33 -9.46 -0.56
N ASN A 117 -0.49 -9.37 -1.88
CA ASN A 117 -0.18 -10.47 -2.80
C ASN A 117 1.32 -10.77 -2.88
N MET A 118 2.18 -9.74 -2.72
CA MET A 118 3.62 -9.92 -2.60
C MET A 118 3.99 -10.71 -1.34
N LEU A 119 3.36 -10.41 -0.20
CA LEU A 119 3.63 -11.14 1.05
C LEU A 119 3.31 -12.64 0.92
N ASP A 120 2.19 -12.97 0.27
CA ASP A 120 1.82 -14.36 -0.02
C ASP A 120 2.86 -15.03 -0.93
N TYR A 121 3.31 -14.33 -1.97
CA TYR A 121 4.35 -14.82 -2.87
C TYR A 121 5.70 -15.01 -2.15
N TRP A 122 6.17 -14.02 -1.39
CA TRP A 122 7.42 -14.09 -0.64
C TRP A 122 7.38 -15.22 0.39
N SER A 123 6.26 -15.38 1.09
CA SER A 123 6.06 -16.48 2.04
C SER A 123 6.21 -17.83 1.34
N SER A 124 5.64 -18.00 0.14
CA SER A 124 5.79 -19.23 -0.65
C SER A 124 7.24 -19.50 -1.09
N LYS A 125 8.03 -18.45 -1.34
CA LYS A 125 9.45 -18.56 -1.73
C LYS A 125 10.38 -18.82 -0.55
N CYS A 126 9.99 -18.42 0.65
CA CYS A 126 10.81 -18.50 1.86
C CYS A 126 10.58 -19.78 2.70
N ASN A 127 9.91 -20.81 2.17
CA ASN A 127 9.62 -22.05 2.93
C ASN A 127 10.92 -22.75 3.42
N GLY A 128 11.12 -22.83 4.75
CA GLY A 128 12.25 -23.52 5.39
C GLY A 128 12.79 -22.83 6.66
N GLN A 129 13.90 -23.34 7.21
CA GLN A 129 14.52 -22.85 8.47
C GLN A 129 15.12 -21.42 8.38
N GLN A 130 15.16 -20.80 7.20
CA GLN A 130 15.60 -19.41 6.99
C GLN A 130 14.46 -18.47 6.55
N SER A 131 13.20 -18.84 6.82
CA SER A 131 12.04 -18.09 6.36
C SER A 131 12.02 -16.63 6.83
N ARG A 132 12.40 -16.36 8.09
CA ARG A 132 12.46 -14.99 8.63
C ARG A 132 13.51 -14.13 7.93
N SER A 133 14.74 -14.59 7.78
CA SER A 133 15.80 -13.82 7.11
C SER A 133 15.50 -13.61 5.63
N CYS A 134 14.90 -14.60 4.97
CA CYS A 134 14.41 -14.50 3.60
C CYS A 134 13.32 -13.43 3.46
N MET A 135 12.29 -13.46 4.32
CA MET A 135 11.22 -12.46 4.31
C MET A 135 11.76 -11.05 4.59
N SER A 136 12.66 -10.90 5.56
CA SER A 136 13.31 -9.61 5.86
C SER A 136 14.09 -9.07 4.66
N SER A 137 14.74 -9.93 3.86
CA SER A 137 15.43 -9.51 2.64
C SER A 137 14.45 -8.94 1.61
N PHE A 138 13.32 -9.62 1.36
CA PHE A 138 12.29 -9.13 0.43
C PHE A 138 11.68 -7.81 0.90
N GLU A 139 11.39 -7.68 2.19
CA GLU A 139 10.88 -6.43 2.77
C GLU A 139 11.87 -5.28 2.64
N ALA A 140 13.16 -5.54 2.85
CA ALA A 140 14.22 -4.55 2.68
C ALA A 140 14.35 -4.11 1.21
N ASP A 141 14.34 -5.05 0.27
CA ASP A 141 14.41 -4.76 -1.17
C ASP A 141 13.20 -3.95 -1.64
N PHE A 142 12.00 -4.31 -1.19
CA PHE A 142 10.79 -3.54 -1.48
C PHE A 142 10.85 -2.13 -0.89
N SER A 143 11.34 -1.99 0.34
CA SER A 143 11.47 -0.67 0.99
C SER A 143 12.48 0.22 0.27
N ALA A 144 13.59 -0.35 -0.22
CA ALA A 144 14.57 0.37 -1.03
C ALA A 144 14.00 0.78 -2.39
N PHE A 145 13.25 -0.10 -3.05
CA PHE A 145 12.52 0.22 -4.29
C PHE A 145 11.56 1.38 -4.07
N TRP A 146 10.79 1.32 -2.98
CA TRP A 146 9.82 2.34 -2.64
C TRP A 146 10.48 3.71 -2.40
N SER A 147 11.59 3.73 -1.68
CA SER A 147 12.38 4.95 -1.46
C SER A 147 12.91 5.55 -2.77
N LEU A 148 13.46 4.71 -3.66
CA LEU A 148 13.89 5.15 -5.00
C LEU A 148 12.74 5.73 -5.81
N TYR A 149 11.59 5.06 -5.79
CA TYR A 149 10.40 5.52 -6.47
C TYR A 149 9.93 6.88 -5.94
N GLN A 150 9.74 7.03 -4.62
CA GLN A 150 9.33 8.31 -4.02
C GLN A 150 10.30 9.46 -4.30
N SER A 151 11.61 9.18 -4.45
CA SER A 151 12.60 10.21 -4.79
C SER A 151 12.39 10.86 -6.17
N LEU A 152 11.56 10.26 -7.02
CA LEU A 152 11.19 10.79 -8.33
C LEU A 152 9.99 11.73 -8.27
N ASN A 153 9.38 11.95 -7.10
CA ASN A 153 8.25 12.87 -6.97
C ASN A 153 8.63 14.29 -7.46
N GLY A 154 7.76 14.89 -8.27
CA GLY A 154 8.02 16.17 -8.94
C GLY A 154 9.01 16.12 -10.12
N LYS A 155 9.47 14.95 -10.54
CA LYS A 155 10.25 14.78 -11.78
C LYS A 155 9.32 14.47 -12.95
N GLU A 156 9.61 15.06 -14.11
CA GLU A 156 8.97 14.67 -15.37
C GLU A 156 9.40 13.25 -15.78
N GLU A 157 8.50 12.53 -16.46
CA GLU A 157 8.71 11.14 -16.93
C GLU A 157 9.88 11.02 -17.92
N ASN A 158 10.12 12.07 -18.70
CA ASN A 158 11.23 12.18 -19.65
C ASN A 158 12.60 12.48 -18.98
N SER A 159 12.61 12.78 -17.67
CA SER A 159 13.85 13.17 -17.00
C SER A 159 14.84 11.99 -16.94
N PRO A 160 16.16 12.25 -16.95
CA PRO A 160 17.15 11.17 -16.90
C PRO A 160 17.00 10.26 -15.68
N ALA A 161 16.56 10.78 -14.54
CA ALA A 161 16.28 9.98 -13.35
C ALA A 161 15.04 9.08 -13.53
N ALA A 162 13.95 9.64 -14.06
CA ALA A 162 12.72 8.91 -14.34
C ALA A 162 12.95 7.80 -15.37
N GLN A 163 13.56 8.10 -16.51
CA GLN A 163 13.80 7.11 -17.57
C GLN A 163 14.69 5.95 -17.10
N ARG A 164 15.71 6.23 -16.26
CA ARG A 164 16.55 5.18 -15.68
C ARG A 164 15.75 4.23 -14.81
N PHE A 165 14.87 4.78 -13.97
CA PHE A 165 14.00 3.99 -13.12
C PHE A 165 13.02 3.15 -13.95
N LEU A 166 12.30 3.79 -14.88
CA LEU A 166 11.26 3.15 -15.70
C LEU A 166 11.80 2.02 -16.58
N LYS A 167 13.02 2.17 -17.13
CA LYS A 167 13.68 1.12 -17.94
C LYS A 167 14.03 -0.14 -17.14
N CYS A 168 14.11 -0.06 -15.82
CA CYS A 168 14.44 -1.18 -14.96
C CYS A 168 13.21 -1.95 -14.46
N LEU A 169 12.00 -1.52 -14.83
CA LEU A 169 10.77 -2.16 -14.40
C LEU A 169 10.41 -3.34 -15.33
N PRO A 170 10.13 -4.54 -14.79
CA PRO A 170 9.65 -5.67 -15.57
C PRO A 170 8.15 -5.51 -15.84
N LEU A 171 7.80 -4.60 -16.76
CA LEU A 171 6.41 -4.24 -17.07
C LEU A 171 5.60 -5.38 -17.71
N ASP A 172 6.28 -6.43 -18.17
CA ASP A 172 5.70 -7.68 -18.68
C ASP A 172 5.33 -8.67 -17.57
N GLU A 173 5.79 -8.45 -16.34
CA GLU A 173 5.47 -9.28 -15.18
C GLU A 173 4.42 -8.66 -14.27
N VAL A 174 3.67 -9.50 -13.55
CA VAL A 174 2.74 -9.05 -12.51
C VAL A 174 3.54 -8.46 -11.32
N PRO A 175 3.22 -7.25 -10.83
CA PRO A 175 3.99 -6.60 -9.76
C PRO A 175 4.18 -7.42 -8.49
N SER A 176 3.21 -8.28 -8.16
CA SER A 176 3.29 -9.17 -7.00
C SER A 176 4.44 -10.18 -7.05
N LYS A 177 5.01 -10.43 -8.24
CA LYS A 177 6.10 -11.38 -8.48
C LYS A 177 7.46 -10.71 -8.73
N TRP A 178 7.51 -9.39 -8.82
CA TRP A 178 8.72 -8.66 -9.16
C TRP A 178 9.85 -8.93 -8.16
N ASN A 179 11.06 -9.06 -8.68
CA ASN A 179 12.27 -9.10 -7.87
C ASN A 179 12.80 -7.68 -7.65
N PHE A 180 12.37 -7.05 -6.55
CA PHE A 180 12.75 -5.68 -6.20
C PHE A 180 14.26 -5.49 -6.03
N GLY A 181 15.00 -6.52 -5.58
CA GLY A 181 16.46 -6.48 -5.50
C GLY A 181 17.13 -6.33 -6.86
N LEU A 182 16.60 -7.00 -7.91
CA LEU A 182 17.09 -6.83 -9.28
C LEU A 182 16.77 -5.44 -9.84
N VAL A 183 15.56 -4.93 -9.59
CA VAL A 183 15.15 -3.57 -10.00
C VAL A 183 16.09 -2.53 -9.36
N ASN A 184 16.29 -2.60 -8.05
CA ASN A 184 17.17 -1.69 -7.30
C ASN A 184 18.60 -1.70 -7.86
N ASN A 185 19.13 -2.89 -8.15
CA ASN A 185 20.47 -3.04 -8.71
C ASN A 185 20.58 -2.48 -10.13
N CYS A 186 19.56 -2.67 -10.97
CA CYS A 186 19.49 -2.07 -12.30
C CYS A 186 19.54 -0.54 -12.22
N VAL A 187 18.69 0.06 -11.37
CA VAL A 187 18.64 1.53 -11.20
C VAL A 187 19.97 2.08 -10.70
N ARG A 188 20.65 1.38 -9.77
CA ARG A 188 21.96 1.80 -9.25
C ARG A 188 23.07 1.75 -10.31
N LYS A 189 23.03 0.74 -11.20
CA LYS A 189 24.02 0.54 -12.27
C LYS A 189 23.80 1.43 -13.49
N ALA A 190 22.58 1.92 -13.68
CA ALA A 190 22.26 2.86 -14.76
C ALA A 190 22.79 4.29 -14.52
N LYS A 191 23.60 4.52 -13.47
CA LYS A 191 24.14 5.83 -13.10
C LYS A 191 25.16 6.37 -14.10
#